data_AF-A0A2N1ZZY8-F1
#
_entry.id   AF-A0A2N1ZZY8-F1
#
_cell.length_a   1.000
_cell.length_b   1.000
_cell.length_c   1.000
_cell.angle_alpha   90.00
_cell.angle_beta   90.00
_cell.angle_gamma   90.00
#
_symmetry.space_group_name_H-M   'P 1'
#
loop_
_entity.id
_entity.type
_entity.pdbx_description
1 polymer ?
#
loop_
_entity_poly.entity_id
_entity_poly.type
_entity_poly.pdbx_seq_one_letter_code
_entity_poly.pdbx_strand_id
1 'polypeptide(L)'
;MPVKGRAQVQNYLNCELYKKIQEDLEKQLIRMGNESPYAFDLIHDYMEFWVTKCLLEDDIRRRGVMVTYNNGGGQKGKKKNDSVELKIKVTQQMTAILDKLNIKTTLFVPENGDGNGNKSGGDDDDL
;
A
#
# COMPACT_ATOMS: atom_id res chain seq x y z
N MET A 1 31.36 2.15 -7.21
CA MET A 1 30.05 2.43 -7.83
C MET A 1 28.96 1.93 -6.87
N PRO A 2 27.93 2.72 -6.54
CA PRO A 2 26.82 2.18 -5.77
C PRO A 2 26.16 1.04 -6.55
N VAL A 3 25.94 -0.09 -5.89
CA VAL A 3 25.14 -1.19 -6.42
C VAL A 3 23.78 -0.60 -6.77
N LYS A 4 23.30 -0.71 -8.02
CA LYS A 4 22.07 -0.04 -8.50
C LYS A 4 20.88 -0.19 -7.55
N GLY A 5 20.78 -1.32 -6.85
CA GLY A 5 19.77 -1.56 -5.81
C GLY A 5 19.86 -0.63 -4.60
N ARG A 6 21.06 -0.29 -4.10
CA ARG A 6 21.23 0.64 -2.96
C ARG A 6 20.73 2.04 -3.28
N ALA A 7 20.95 2.52 -4.51
CA ALA A 7 20.46 3.83 -4.94
C ALA A 7 18.92 3.86 -5.04
N GLN A 8 18.30 2.79 -5.57
CA GLN A 8 16.84 2.70 -5.64
C GLN A 8 16.19 2.66 -4.26
N VAL A 9 16.75 1.90 -3.31
CA VAL A 9 16.28 1.90 -1.92
C VAL A 9 16.30 3.30 -1.33
N GLN A 10 17.42 4.02 -1.50
CA GLN A 10 17.54 5.40 -1.00
C GLN A 10 16.56 6.36 -1.65
N ASN A 11 16.24 6.19 -2.94
CA ASN A 11 15.21 7.01 -3.58
C ASN A 11 13.84 6.81 -2.93
N TYR A 12 13.47 5.59 -2.57
CA TYR A 12 12.21 5.30 -1.91
C TYR A 12 12.16 5.81 -0.46
N LEU A 13 13.21 5.59 0.32
CA LEU A 13 13.30 6.08 1.70
C LEU A 13 13.20 7.61 1.79
N ASN A 14 13.75 8.32 0.80
CA ASN A 14 13.75 9.78 0.78
C ASN A 14 12.55 10.40 0.08
N CYS A 15 11.67 9.60 -0.53
CA CYS A 15 10.56 10.14 -1.30
C CYS A 15 9.48 10.74 -0.40
N GLU A 16 8.82 11.78 -0.92
CA GLU A 16 7.81 12.52 -0.15
C GLU A 16 6.63 11.65 0.26
N LEU A 17 6.23 10.71 -0.61
CA LEU A 17 5.12 9.80 -0.32
C LEU A 17 5.45 8.85 0.84
N TYR A 18 6.69 8.36 0.93
CA TYR A 18 7.13 7.53 2.05
C TYR A 18 6.94 8.26 3.38
N LYS A 19 7.45 9.49 3.46
CA LYS A 19 7.36 10.32 4.67
C LYS A 19 5.91 10.61 5.04
N LYS A 20 5.09 10.97 4.06
CA LYS A 20 3.65 11.24 4.26
C LYS A 20 2.88 10.03 4.80
N ILE A 21 3.16 8.84 4.26
CA ILE A 21 2.51 7.60 4.72
C ILE A 21 2.95 7.30 6.15
N GLN A 22 4.25 7.37 6.43
CA GLN A 22 4.78 7.13 7.77
C GLN A 22 4.15 8.09 8.79
N GLU A 23 4.23 9.40 8.53
CA GLU A 23 3.67 10.41 9.41
C GLU A 23 2.15 10.25 9.62
N ASP A 24 1.40 9.88 8.58
CA ASP A 24 -0.04 9.69 8.71
C ASP A 24 -0.37 8.49 9.60
N LEU A 25 0.33 7.36 9.42
CA LEU A 25 0.15 6.18 10.26
C LEU A 25 0.51 6.44 11.72
N GLU A 26 1.60 7.16 11.98
CA GLU A 26 2.00 7.58 13.32
C GLU A 26 0.96 8.52 13.94
N LYS A 27 0.44 9.50 13.18
CA LYS A 27 -0.63 10.40 13.65
C LYS A 27 -1.93 9.64 13.94
N GLN A 28 -2.25 8.59 13.17
CA GLN A 28 -3.39 7.72 13.44
C GLN A 28 -3.23 6.98 14.78
N LEU A 29 -2.05 6.42 15.06
CA LEU A 29 -1.75 5.77 16.34
C LEU A 29 -1.91 6.71 17.54
N ILE A 30 -1.38 7.94 17.44
CA ILE A 30 -1.52 8.97 18.47
C ILE A 30 -2.99 9.33 18.69
N ARG A 31 -3.78 9.53 17.62
CA ARG A 31 -5.23 9.79 17.73
C ARG A 31 -6.00 8.65 18.39
N MET A 32 -5.52 7.41 18.25
CA MET A 32 -6.09 6.22 18.89
C MET A 32 -5.61 6.04 20.34
N GLY A 33 -4.74 6.92 20.85
CA GLY A 33 -4.15 6.80 22.19
C GLY A 33 -3.14 5.66 22.32
N ASN A 34 -2.59 5.17 21.20
CA ASN A 34 -1.60 4.10 21.18
C ASN A 34 -0.21 4.64 20.83
N GLU A 35 0.49 5.14 21.84
CA GLU A 35 1.84 5.71 21.69
C GLU A 35 2.94 4.75 22.17
N SER A 36 2.67 3.44 22.16
CA SER A 36 3.66 2.47 22.61
C SER A 36 4.84 2.38 21.62
N PRO A 37 6.10 2.25 22.10
CA PRO A 37 7.25 2.05 21.22
C PRO A 37 7.09 0.87 20.26
N TYR A 38 6.42 -0.21 20.71
CA TYR A 38 6.13 -1.37 19.86
C TYR A 38 5.17 -1.03 18.70
N ALA A 39 4.18 -0.18 18.92
CA ALA A 39 3.28 0.24 17.84
C ALA A 39 4.03 1.07 16.78
N PHE A 40 4.93 1.95 17.21
CA PHE A 40 5.79 2.71 16.28
C PHE A 40 6.78 1.81 15.52
N ASP A 41 7.35 0.80 16.19
CA ASP A 41 8.22 -0.19 15.56
C ASP A 41 7.49 -0.98 14.46
N LEU A 42 6.22 -1.36 14.70
CA LEU A 42 5.37 -1.97 13.67
C LEU A 42 5.09 -1.04 12.49
N ILE A 43 4.99 0.28 12.70
CA ILE A 43 4.91 1.24 11.59
C ILE A 43 6.22 1.29 10.81
N HIS A 44 7.36 1.25 11.49
CA HIS A 44 8.65 1.17 10.82
C HIS A 44 8.76 -0.09 9.95
N ASP A 45 8.38 -1.27 10.47
CA ASP A 45 8.29 -2.53 9.71
C ASP A 45 7.39 -2.39 8.47
N TYR A 46 6.21 -1.76 8.63
CA TYR A 46 5.31 -1.50 7.51
C TYR A 46 6.00 -0.67 6.42
N MET A 47 6.76 0.35 6.80
CA MET A 47 7.47 1.21 5.86
C MET A 47 8.65 0.50 5.17
N GLU A 48 9.36 -0.40 5.86
CA GLU A 48 10.36 -1.28 5.22
C GLU A 48 9.72 -2.22 4.17
N PHE A 49 8.54 -2.79 4.50
CA PHE A 49 7.77 -3.56 3.54
C PHE A 49 7.27 -2.73 2.37
N TRP A 50 6.90 -1.47 2.59
CA TRP A 50 6.51 -0.55 1.52
C TRP A 50 7.63 -0.35 0.51
N VAL A 51 8.86 -0.09 0.97
CA VAL A 51 10.05 0.03 0.10
C VAL A 51 10.28 -1.26 -0.68
N THR A 52 10.21 -2.41 0.01
CA THR A 52 10.36 -3.72 -0.60
C THR A 52 9.31 -3.96 -1.69
N LYS A 53 8.05 -3.63 -1.43
CA LYS A 53 6.94 -3.73 -2.39
C LYS A 53 7.22 -2.86 -3.63
N CYS A 54 7.70 -1.64 -3.46
CA CYS A 54 8.03 -0.74 -4.56
C CYS A 54 9.16 -1.32 -5.45
N LEU A 55 10.21 -1.89 -4.85
CA LEU A 55 11.30 -2.53 -5.60
C LEU A 55 10.81 -3.76 -6.39
N LEU A 56 9.92 -4.56 -5.81
CA LEU A 56 9.30 -5.70 -6.48
C LEU A 56 8.41 -5.25 -7.65
N GLU A 57 7.67 -4.15 -7.49
CA GLU A 57 6.88 -3.54 -8.56
C GLU A 57 7.75 -3.03 -9.70
N ASP A 58 8.85 -2.34 -9.42
CA ASP A 58 9.78 -1.87 -10.44
C ASP A 58 10.36 -3.02 -11.24
N ASP A 59 10.71 -4.12 -10.55
CA ASP A 59 11.19 -5.30 -11.22
C ASP A 59 10.13 -5.92 -12.15
N ILE A 60 8.89 -6.04 -11.69
CA ILE A 60 7.78 -6.57 -12.50
C ILE A 60 7.51 -5.65 -13.70
N ARG A 61 7.52 -4.32 -13.52
CA ARG A 61 7.35 -3.37 -14.63
C ARG A 61 8.45 -3.52 -15.67
N ARG A 62 9.69 -3.74 -15.22
CA ARG A 62 10.87 -3.84 -16.08
C ARG A 62 10.98 -5.19 -16.80
N ARG A 63 10.70 -6.30 -16.11
CA ARG A 63 10.92 -7.67 -16.64
C ARG A 63 9.64 -8.38 -17.08
N GLY A 64 8.48 -7.86 -16.71
CA GLY A 64 7.19 -8.51 -16.90
C GLY A 64 6.92 -9.62 -15.88
N VAL A 65 5.72 -10.21 -15.99
CA VAL A 65 5.25 -11.31 -15.14
C VAL A 65 5.87 -12.67 -15.50
N MET A 66 6.41 -12.79 -16.71
CA MET A 66 7.17 -13.95 -17.20
C MET A 66 8.55 -13.49 -17.64
N VAL A 67 9.60 -14.18 -17.19
CA VAL A 67 11.00 -13.79 -17.45
C VAL A 67 11.74 -14.91 -18.14
N THR A 68 12.62 -14.54 -19.06
CA THR A 68 13.52 -15.48 -19.72
C THR A 68 14.70 -15.80 -18.79
N TYR A 69 15.07 -17.07 -18.69
CA TYR A 69 16.33 -17.48 -18.08
C TYR A 69 17.23 -18.13 -19.13
N ASN A 70 18.53 -18.01 -18.92
CA ASN A 70 19.55 -18.67 -19.72
C ASN A 70 20.71 -19.04 -18.79
N ASN A 71 20.81 -20.31 -18.44
CA ASN A 71 21.78 -20.82 -17.48
C ASN A 71 23.06 -21.34 -18.16
N GLY A 72 23.20 -21.16 -19.49
CA GLY A 72 24.29 -21.76 -20.27
C GLY A 72 24.01 -23.21 -20.67
N GLY A 73 24.90 -23.79 -21.50
CA GLY A 73 24.79 -25.20 -21.94
C GLY A 73 23.52 -25.55 -22.73
N GLY A 74 22.86 -24.55 -23.35
CA GLY A 74 21.60 -24.74 -24.06
C GLY A 74 20.33 -24.68 -23.18
N GLN A 75 20.48 -24.56 -21.86
CA GLN A 75 19.34 -24.47 -20.94
C GLN A 75 18.79 -23.03 -20.88
N LYS A 76 17.80 -22.78 -21.74
CA LYS A 76 17.06 -21.51 -21.80
C LYS A 76 15.56 -21.75 -21.86
N GLY A 77 14.79 -20.83 -21.30
CA GLY A 77 13.34 -20.94 -21.26
C GLY A 77 12.67 -19.70 -20.69
N LYS A 78 11.37 -19.80 -20.40
CA LYS A 78 10.59 -18.78 -19.69
C LYS A 78 10.14 -19.36 -18.34
N LYS A 79 10.20 -18.55 -17.29
CA LYS A 79 9.64 -18.87 -15.97
C LYS A 79 8.81 -17.70 -15.45
N LYS A 80 8.02 -17.94 -14.40
CA LYS A 80 7.32 -16.85 -13.69
C LYS A 80 8.35 -15.90 -13.08
N ASN A 81 8.00 -14.62 -13.00
CA ASN A 81 8.78 -13.66 -12.24
C ASN A 81 8.54 -13.86 -10.74
N ASP A 82 9.58 -14.28 -10.01
CA ASP A 82 9.52 -14.53 -8.56
C ASP A 82 9.08 -13.28 -7.77
N SER A 83 9.30 -12.07 -8.31
CA SER A 83 8.85 -10.81 -7.71
C SER A 83 7.34 -10.68 -7.62
N VAL A 84 6.57 -11.35 -8.48
CA VAL A 84 5.09 -11.31 -8.45
C VAL A 84 4.56 -11.98 -7.17
N GLU A 85 5.05 -13.17 -6.86
CA GLU A 85 4.61 -13.91 -5.67
C GLU A 85 5.12 -13.24 -4.38
N LEU A 86 6.37 -12.77 -4.38
CA LEU A 86 6.92 -12.02 -3.25
C LEU A 86 6.13 -10.74 -2.97
N LYS A 87 5.69 -10.02 -4.00
CA LYS A 87 4.87 -8.80 -3.83
C LYS A 87 3.56 -9.12 -3.11
N ILE A 88 2.90 -10.23 -3.45
CA ILE A 88 1.66 -10.65 -2.80
C ILE A 88 1.92 -10.95 -1.32
N LYS A 89 2.98 -11.70 -1.00
CA LYS A 89 3.36 -12.02 0.39
C LYS A 89 3.69 -10.77 1.21
N VAL A 90 4.49 -9.86 0.67
CA VAL A 90 4.81 -8.58 1.32
C VAL A 90 3.54 -7.77 1.57
N THR A 91 2.65 -7.67 0.57
CA THR A 91 1.38 -6.94 0.72
C THR A 91 0.49 -7.56 1.81
N GLN A 92 0.46 -8.89 1.94
CA GLN A 92 -0.26 -9.57 3.02
C GLN A 92 0.32 -9.23 4.40
N GLN A 93 1.64 -9.19 4.55
CA GLN A 93 2.28 -8.77 5.82
C GLN A 93 1.97 -7.32 6.16
N MET A 94 1.96 -6.43 5.15
CA MET A 94 1.56 -5.03 5.34
C MET A 94 0.13 -4.91 5.84
N THR A 95 -0.83 -5.63 5.26
CA THR A 95 -2.22 -5.66 5.74
C THR A 95 -2.30 -6.20 7.17
N ALA A 96 -1.58 -7.28 7.49
CA ALA A 96 -1.56 -7.85 8.83
C ALA A 96 -1.01 -6.89 9.90
N ILE A 97 -0.05 -6.03 9.55
CA ILE A 97 0.43 -4.97 10.46
C ILE A 97 -0.68 -3.94 10.71
N LEU A 98 -1.35 -3.46 9.67
CA LEU A 98 -2.45 -2.49 9.82
C LEU A 98 -3.57 -3.08 10.69
N ASP A 99 -3.93 -4.34 10.47
CA ASP A 99 -4.93 -5.06 11.27
C ASP A 99 -4.51 -5.16 12.75
N LYS A 100 -3.26 -5.53 13.04
CA LYS A 100 -2.73 -5.59 14.42
C LYS A 100 -2.77 -4.25 15.13
N LEU A 101 -2.53 -3.16 14.40
CA LEU A 101 -2.56 -1.80 14.91
C LEU A 101 -3.98 -1.23 14.97
N ASN A 102 -4.99 -1.96 14.48
CA ASN A 102 -6.37 -1.49 14.29
C ASN A 102 -6.48 -0.22 13.43
N ILE A 103 -5.52 0.00 12.53
CA ILE A 103 -5.53 1.10 11.58
C ILE A 103 -6.41 0.71 10.41
N LYS A 104 -7.56 1.39 10.28
CA LYS A 104 -8.49 1.17 9.17
C LYS A 104 -8.21 2.19 8.07
N THR A 105 -8.29 1.76 6.81
CA THR A 105 -8.37 2.69 5.69
C THR A 105 -9.65 3.52 5.86
N THR A 106 -9.52 4.71 6.41
CA THR A 106 -10.57 5.72 6.30
C THR A 106 -10.55 6.18 4.86
N LEU A 107 -11.29 5.47 4.00
CA LEU A 107 -11.78 6.08 2.77
C LEU A 107 -12.62 7.26 3.26
N PHE A 108 -12.07 8.46 3.17
CA PHE A 108 -12.86 9.68 3.33
C PHE A 108 -13.96 9.61 2.28
N VAL A 109 -15.14 9.13 2.68
CA VAL A 109 -16.38 9.48 2.02
C VAL A 109 -16.73 10.83 2.63
N PRO A 110 -16.63 11.95 1.89
CA PRO A 110 -17.17 13.20 2.39
C PRO A 110 -18.66 12.94 2.66
N GLU A 111 -19.04 13.06 3.93
CA GLU A 111 -20.43 13.02 4.34
C GLU A 111 -21.08 14.28 3.75
N ASN A 112 -21.62 14.17 2.54
CA ASN A 112 -22.53 15.17 2.00
C ASN A 112 -23.83 15.05 2.79
N GLY A 113 -23.87 15.73 3.92
CA GLY A 113 -25.14 16.17 4.49
C GLY A 113 -25.74 17.18 3.54
N ASP A 114 -26.87 16.83 2.93
CA ASP A 114 -27.86 17.79 2.47
C ASP A 114 -29.23 17.13 2.49
N GLY A 115 -30.05 17.55 3.45
CA GLY A 115 -31.46 17.23 3.48
C GLY A 115 -32.18 17.85 2.30
N ASN A 116 -33.13 17.12 1.73
CA ASN A 116 -34.21 17.73 0.98
C ASN A 116 -35.53 17.12 1.44
N GLY A 117 -36.26 17.88 2.26
CA GLY A 117 -37.66 17.63 2.52
C GLY A 117 -38.44 17.92 1.25
N ASN A 118 -39.11 16.91 0.70
CA ASN A 118 -40.21 17.15 -0.22
C ASN A 118 -41.53 17.05 0.55
N LYS A 119 -41.99 18.19 1.08
CA LYS A 119 -43.41 18.47 1.18
C LYS A 119 -43.79 19.23 -0.09
N SER A 120 -44.46 18.53 -0.99
CA SER A 120 -45.47 19.06 -1.91
C SER A 120 -46.56 17.98 -1.90
N GLY A 121 -47.77 18.19 -1.37
CA GLY A 121 -48.62 19.35 -1.63
C GLY A 121 -49.24 19.14 -3.01
N GLY A 122 -50.29 18.34 -3.05
CA GLY A 122 -51.07 18.01 -4.25
C GLY A 122 -52.41 17.46 -3.79
N ASP A 123 -53.32 18.37 -3.47
CA ASP A 123 -54.74 18.10 -3.35
C ASP A 123 -55.33 17.76 -4.74
N ASP A 124 -56.44 17.01 -4.69
CA ASP A 124 -57.53 16.93 -5.66
C ASP A 124 -57.50 15.88 -6.80
N ASP A 125 -58.50 14.98 -6.70
CA ASP A 125 -59.42 14.45 -7.72
C ASP A 125 -58.92 13.48 -8.81
N ASP A 126 -59.26 12.18 -8.67
CA ASP A 126 -60.19 11.48 -9.59
C ASP A 126 -60.37 9.97 -9.30
N LEU A 127 -61.64 9.55 -9.26
CA LEU A 127 -62.28 8.20 -9.27
C LEU A 127 -62.44 7.42 -7.95
#